data_AF-A0A957HM26-F1
#
_entry.id   AF-A0A957HM26-F1
#
_cell.length_a   1.000
_cell.length_b   1.000
_cell.length_c   1.000
_cell.angle_alpha   90.00
_cell.angle_beta   90.00
_cell.angle_gamma   90.00
#
_symmetry.space_group_name_H-M   'P 1'
#
loop_
_entity.id
_entity.type
_entity.pdbx_description
1 polymer ?
#
loop_
_entity_poly.entity_id
_entity_poly.type
_entity_poly.pdbx_seq_one_letter_code
_entity_poly.pdbx_strand_id
1 'polypeptide(L)'
;RMVKPGGVVLLLETLGTGRATPEPPSPHLARYYDWLETVHGFERAWIRTDYQFTSPEEGAALTRFFFGDELADRILAQQMTVLPECTGVWWQQRIGK
;
A
#
# COMPACT_ATOMS: atom_id res chain seq x y z
N ARG A 1 11.15 19.31 -12.21
CA ARG A 1 10.01 19.77 -11.37
C ARG A 1 8.73 19.22 -11.98
N MET A 2 7.88 18.52 -11.21
CA MET A 2 6.66 17.88 -11.75
C MET A 2 5.38 18.72 -11.62
N VAL A 3 5.23 19.52 -10.55
CA VAL A 3 4.02 20.34 -10.31
C VAL A 3 4.31 21.84 -10.29
N LYS A 4 3.31 22.65 -10.68
CA LYS A 4 3.32 24.12 -10.58
C LYS A 4 3.26 24.57 -9.10
N PRO A 5 3.64 25.82 -8.77
CA PRO A 5 3.39 26.39 -7.45
C PRO A 5 1.92 26.21 -7.02
N GLY A 6 1.70 25.84 -5.75
CA GLY A 6 0.39 25.50 -5.21
C GLY A 6 -0.08 24.06 -5.46
N GLY A 7 0.56 23.33 -6.38
CA GLY A 7 0.22 21.94 -6.68
C GLY A 7 0.61 20.97 -5.56
N VAL A 8 -0.12 19.85 -5.46
CA VAL A 8 0.13 18.79 -4.48
C VAL A 8 0.73 17.58 -5.18
N VAL A 9 1.74 16.98 -4.57
CA VAL A 9 2.23 15.64 -4.95
C VAL A 9 1.63 14.65 -3.98
N LEU A 10 0.99 13.59 -4.50
CA LEU A 10 0.55 12.44 -3.72
C LEU A 10 1.35 11.22 -4.15
N LEU A 11 1.85 10.46 -3.18
CA LEU A 11 2.49 9.16 -3.37
C LEU A 11 1.63 8.10 -2.66
N LEU A 12 1.36 7.00 -3.35
CA LEU A 12 0.60 5.87 -2.85
C LEU A 12 1.53 4.65 -2.87
N GLU A 13 1.75 4.05 -1.71
CA GLU A 13 2.63 2.88 -1.58
C GLU A 13 1.97 1.81 -0.72
N THR A 14 2.27 0.54 -1.00
CA THR A 14 1.81 -0.59 -0.20
C THR A 14 2.47 -0.55 1.18
N LEU A 15 1.67 -0.62 2.23
CA LEU A 15 2.05 -0.83 3.63
C LEU A 15 1.57 -2.20 4.13
N GLY A 16 1.44 -3.17 3.23
CA GLY A 16 1.27 -4.58 3.57
C GLY A 16 0.07 -5.22 2.87
N THR A 17 0.39 -6.15 1.98
CA THR A 17 -0.58 -7.08 1.39
C THR A 17 -0.78 -8.29 2.28
N GLY A 18 -2.04 -8.64 2.47
CA GLY A 18 -2.45 -9.68 3.40
C GLY A 18 -2.28 -9.31 4.87
N ARG A 19 -2.20 -8.02 5.21
CA ARG A 19 -2.03 -7.51 6.58
C ARG A 19 -3.12 -6.51 6.95
N ALA A 20 -3.62 -6.63 8.17
CA ALA A 20 -4.67 -5.75 8.69
C ALA A 20 -4.15 -4.44 9.30
N THR A 21 -2.86 -4.39 9.61
CA THR A 21 -2.14 -3.24 10.18
C THR A 21 -0.98 -2.86 9.28
N PRO A 22 -0.69 -1.56 9.10
CA PRO A 22 0.34 -1.11 8.18
C PRO A 22 1.74 -1.47 8.67
N GLU A 23 2.57 -1.98 7.77
CA GLU A 23 3.99 -2.25 7.94
C GLU A 23 4.73 -2.00 6.61
N PRO A 24 5.91 -1.35 6.61
CA PRO A 24 6.71 -1.22 5.40
C PRO A 24 7.06 -2.61 4.82
N PRO A 25 6.93 -2.82 3.49
CA PRO A 25 7.17 -4.15 2.91
C PRO A 25 8.62 -4.64 3.02
N SER A 26 9.57 -3.73 3.23
CA SER A 26 10.97 -4.07 3.46
C SER A 26 11.69 -2.99 4.27
N PRO A 27 12.84 -3.31 4.90
CA PRO A 27 13.69 -2.31 5.54
C PRO A 27 14.21 -1.23 4.59
N HIS A 28 14.30 -1.52 3.28
CA HIS A 28 14.68 -0.51 2.29
C HIS A 28 13.56 0.51 2.09
N LEU A 29 12.32 0.05 1.92
CA LEU A 29 11.16 0.94 1.80
C LEU A 29 10.88 1.71 3.08
N ALA A 30 11.09 1.11 4.25
CA ALA A 30 11.00 1.82 5.53
C ALA A 30 11.93 3.05 5.57
N ARG A 31 13.18 2.90 5.11
CA ARG A 31 14.14 4.02 5.01
C ARG A 31 13.73 5.05 3.97
N TYR A 32 13.13 4.61 2.86
CA TYR A 32 12.61 5.53 1.85
C TYR A 32 11.45 6.38 2.41
N TYR A 33 10.51 5.78 3.13
CA TYR A 33 9.41 6.50 3.76
C TYR A 33 9.90 7.49 4.83
N ASP A 34 10.85 7.07 5.66
CA ASP A 34 11.50 7.96 6.63
C ASP A 34 12.20 9.16 5.94
N TRP A 35 12.86 8.93 4.80
CA TRP A 35 13.46 9.99 4.01
C TRP A 35 12.43 10.95 3.40
N LEU A 36 11.29 10.45 2.93
CA LEU A 36 10.17 11.29 2.47
C LEU A 36 9.67 12.22 3.58
N GLU A 37 9.49 11.67 4.78
CA GLU A 37 8.92 12.40 5.92
C GLU A 37 9.94 13.39 6.52
N THR A 38 11.18 12.94 6.78
CA THR A 38 12.18 13.73 7.52
C THR A 38 12.98 14.70 6.66
N VAL A 39 13.32 14.33 5.43
CA VAL A 39 14.16 15.15 4.54
C VAL A 39 13.32 15.96 3.58
N HIS A 40 12.24 15.36 3.06
CA HIS A 40 11.36 16.03 2.11
C HIS A 40 10.12 16.66 2.74
N GLY A 41 9.83 16.41 4.01
CA GLY A 41 8.71 17.03 4.71
C GLY A 41 7.35 16.61 4.15
N PHE A 42 7.25 15.37 3.64
CA PHE A 42 5.95 14.79 3.33
C PHE A 42 5.21 14.47 4.63
N GLU A 43 3.92 14.74 4.64
CA GLU A 43 3.01 14.23 5.67
C GLU A 43 2.53 12.83 5.27
N ARG A 44 2.22 11.99 6.26
CA ARG A 44 1.76 10.61 6.04
C ARG A 44 0.42 10.34 6.71
N ALA A 45 -0.43 9.60 5.99
CA ALA A 45 -1.55 8.84 6.52
C ALA A 45 -1.54 7.42 5.92
N TRP A 46 -2.47 6.57 6.35
CA TRP A 46 -2.72 5.29 5.70
C TRP A 46 -4.22 4.98 5.74
N ILE A 47 -4.66 4.14 4.80
CA ILE A 47 -6.05 3.70 4.65
C ILE A 47 -6.09 2.20 4.34
N ARG A 48 -7.23 1.55 4.61
CA ARG A 48 -7.49 0.19 4.14
C ARG A 48 -7.92 0.23 2.67
N THR A 49 -7.37 -0.71 1.90
CA THR A 49 -7.58 -0.85 0.46
C THR A 49 -7.74 -2.32 0.11
N ASP A 50 -8.46 -3.04 0.97
CA ASP A 50 -8.66 -4.48 0.88
C ASP A 50 -9.18 -4.92 -0.49
N TYR A 51 -8.63 -6.02 -1.00
CA TYR A 51 -9.13 -6.66 -2.21
C TYR A 51 -10.37 -7.48 -1.87
N GLN A 52 -11.45 -7.24 -2.60
CA GLN A 52 -12.71 -7.98 -2.47
C GLN A 52 -12.91 -8.88 -3.69
N PHE A 53 -13.21 -10.15 -3.45
CA PHE A 53 -13.41 -11.18 -4.46
C PHE A 53 -14.83 -11.75 -4.38
N THR A 54 -15.29 -12.34 -5.49
CA THR A 54 -16.60 -12.99 -5.57
C THR A 54 -16.62 -14.34 -4.86
N SER A 55 -15.48 -15.04 -4.85
CA SER A 55 -15.30 -16.29 -4.13
C SER A 55 -13.84 -16.49 -3.68
N PRO A 56 -13.57 -17.41 -2.72
CA PRO A 56 -12.21 -17.76 -2.34
C PRO A 56 -11.37 -18.30 -3.49
N GLU A 57 -11.96 -19.04 -4.43
CA GLU A 57 -11.27 -19.61 -5.59
C GLU A 57 -10.80 -18.52 -6.56
N GLU A 58 -11.65 -17.53 -6.85
CA GLU A 58 -11.27 -16.36 -7.63
C GLU A 58 -10.16 -15.58 -6.92
N GLY A 59 -10.34 -15.32 -5.62
CA GLY A 59 -9.37 -14.61 -4.81
C GLY A 59 -8.00 -15.27 -4.80
N ALA A 60 -7.96 -16.59 -4.65
CA ALA A 60 -6.72 -17.36 -4.69
C ALA A 60 -6.08 -17.36 -6.08
N ALA A 61 -6.85 -17.50 -7.15
CA ALA A 61 -6.33 -17.49 -8.52
C ALA A 61 -5.65 -16.15 -8.85
N LEU A 62 -6.33 -15.03 -8.56
CA LEU A 62 -5.78 -13.69 -8.81
C LEU A 62 -4.61 -13.37 -7.87
N THR A 63 -4.74 -13.69 -6.58
CA THR A 63 -3.68 -13.43 -5.59
C THR A 63 -2.41 -14.21 -5.92
N ARG A 64 -2.53 -15.46 -6.39
CA ARG A 64 -1.37 -16.29 -6.73
C ARG A 64 -0.53 -15.65 -7.83
N PHE A 65 -1.19 -15.12 -8.86
CA PHE A 65 -0.51 -14.47 -9.99
C PHE A 65 0.28 -13.23 -9.55
N PHE A 66 -0.27 -12.39 -8.67
CA PHE A 66 0.36 -11.13 -8.28
C PHE A 66 1.30 -11.25 -7.07
N PHE A 67 0.94 -12.08 -6.08
CA PHE A 67 1.55 -12.08 -4.74
C PHE A 67 2.09 -13.45 -4.31
N GLY A 68 1.94 -14.48 -5.14
CA GLY A 68 2.52 -15.80 -4.92
C GLY A 68 1.65 -16.77 -4.11
N ASP A 69 2.19 -17.99 -3.96
CA ASP A 69 1.44 -19.14 -3.47
C ASP A 69 0.99 -19.01 -2.02
N GLU A 70 1.83 -18.45 -1.13
CA GLU A 70 1.55 -18.37 0.31
C GLU A 70 0.23 -17.63 0.61
N LEU A 71 0.03 -16.46 0.01
CA LEU A 71 -1.19 -15.68 0.23
C LEU A 71 -2.41 -16.32 -0.43
N ALA A 72 -2.24 -16.93 -1.60
CA ALA A 72 -3.32 -17.63 -2.29
C ALA A 72 -3.78 -18.88 -1.51
N ASP A 73 -2.83 -19.67 -1.01
CA ASP A 73 -3.11 -20.86 -0.19
C ASP A 73 -3.82 -20.47 1.11
N ARG A 74 -3.42 -19.34 1.72
CA ARG A 74 -4.10 -18.80 2.89
C ARG A 74 -5.55 -18.41 2.59
N ILE A 75 -5.82 -17.77 1.46
CA ILE A 75 -7.19 -17.43 1.03
C ILE A 75 -8.06 -18.69 0.96
N LEU A 76 -7.57 -19.76 0.32
CA LEU A 76 -8.30 -21.02 0.21
C LEU A 76 -8.50 -21.68 1.58
N ALA A 77 -7.44 -21.79 2.37
CA ALA A 77 -7.48 -22.46 3.68
C ALA A 77 -8.44 -21.76 4.66
N GLN A 78 -8.55 -20.45 4.59
CA GLN A 78 -9.39 -19.63 5.48
C GLN A 78 -10.72 -19.22 4.84
N GLN A 79 -11.01 -19.68 3.61
CA GLN A 79 -12.23 -19.34 2.86
C GLN A 79 -12.47 -17.82 2.77
N MET A 80 -11.40 -17.06 2.52
CA MET A 80 -11.45 -15.60 2.48
C MET A 80 -12.04 -15.09 1.17
N THR A 81 -12.95 -14.12 1.24
CA THR A 81 -13.38 -13.31 0.09
C THR A 81 -12.80 -11.89 0.14
N VAL A 82 -12.08 -11.56 1.22
CA VAL A 82 -11.42 -10.27 1.40
C VAL A 82 -9.96 -10.52 1.76
N LEU A 83 -9.02 -10.02 0.96
CA LEU A 83 -7.60 -10.00 1.28
C LEU A 83 -7.25 -8.62 1.85
N PRO A 84 -6.81 -8.53 3.13
CA PRO A 84 -6.44 -7.26 3.75
C PRO A 84 -5.31 -6.56 2.99
N GLU A 85 -5.42 -5.25 2.82
CA GLU A 85 -4.36 -4.39 2.27
C GLU A 85 -4.34 -3.07 3.04
N CYS A 86 -3.14 -2.60 3.35
CA CYS A 86 -2.91 -1.26 3.86
C CYS A 86 -2.16 -0.45 2.81
N THR A 87 -2.68 0.73 2.44
CA THR A 87 -1.99 1.67 1.55
C THR A 87 -1.60 2.92 2.32
N GLY A 88 -0.32 3.26 2.24
CA GLY A 88 0.17 4.54 2.73
C GLY A 88 -0.09 5.66 1.73
N VAL A 89 -0.38 6.84 2.26
CA VAL A 89 -0.60 8.07 1.49
C VAL A 89 0.37 9.10 2.01
N TRP A 90 1.30 9.54 1.16
CA TRP A 90 2.20 10.64 1.46
C TRP A 90 1.85 11.83 0.59
N TRP A 91 1.78 13.03 1.17
CA TRP A 91 1.56 14.24 0.40
C TRP A 91 2.49 15.37 0.80
N GLN A 92 2.75 16.23 -0.19
CA GLN A 92 3.40 17.52 0.03
C GLN A 92 2.76 18.56 -0.89
N GLN A 93 2.42 19.71 -0.33
CA GLN A 93 2.03 20.86 -1.14
C GLN A 93 3.25 21.70 -1.50
N ARG A 94 3.38 22.01 -2.79
CA ARG A 94 4.41 22.90 -3.27
C ARG A 94 4.08 24.34 -2.90
N ILE A 95 4.69 24.83 -1.83
CA ILE A 95 4.63 26.25 -1.47
C ILE A 95 5.32 27.07 -2.58
N GLY A 96 4.65 28.12 -3.05
CA GLY A 96 5.22 29.05 -4.02
C GLY A 96 6.44 29.79 -3.47
N LYS A 97 7.36 30.16 -4.35
CA LYS A 97 8.20 31.35 -4.09
C LYS A 97 7.43 32.55 -4.60
#